data_AF-A0A3P7IHU3-F1
#
_entry.id   AF-A0A3P7IHU3-F1
#
_cell.length_a   1.000
_cell.length_b   1.000
_cell.length_c   1.000
_cell.angle_alpha   90.00
_cell.angle_beta   90.00
_cell.angle_gamma   90.00
#
_symmetry.space_group_name_H-M   'P 1'
#
loop_
_entity.id
_entity.type
_entity.pdbx_description
1 polymer ?
#
loop_
_entity_poly.entity_id
_entity_poly.type
_entity_poly.pdbx_seq_one_letter_code
_entity_poly.pdbx_strand_id
1 'polypeptide(L)'
;MGAIADTLTEAGHNVTILMPVMDIEQQDKTGVKLTQHIIKVPCDPRVAEMSKDKRDILSKMWISQPSILVMLETAQIMTKSFTYQCERVFKDEQLMKRLREENFDVGIAEAMSVCGFGED
;
A
#
# COMPACT_ATOMS: atom_id res chain seq x y z
N MET A 1 -5.76 -4.60 -5.67
CA MET A 1 -5.00 -5.15 -6.82
C MET A 1 -5.07 -6.67 -7.07
N GLY A 2 -5.45 -7.54 -6.12
CA GLY A 2 -5.27 -9.00 -6.28
C GLY A 2 -5.88 -9.66 -7.54
N ALA A 3 -7.10 -9.27 -7.93
CA ALA A 3 -7.74 -9.83 -9.13
C ALA A 3 -6.97 -9.50 -10.43
N ILE A 4 -6.42 -8.29 -10.56
CA ILE A 4 -5.64 -7.90 -11.75
C ILE A 4 -4.35 -8.75 -11.83
N ALA A 5 -3.65 -8.90 -10.71
CA ALA A 5 -2.43 -9.69 -10.64
C ALA A 5 -2.69 -11.17 -11.00
N ASP A 6 -3.76 -11.75 -10.46
CA ASP A 6 -4.14 -13.14 -10.76
C ASP A 6 -4.55 -13.33 -12.22
N THR A 7 -5.30 -12.39 -12.81
CA THR A 7 -5.66 -12.45 -14.23
C THR A 7 -4.42 -12.38 -15.13
N LEU A 8 -3.45 -11.52 -14.82
CA LEU A 8 -2.20 -11.44 -15.58
C LEU A 8 -1.35 -12.70 -15.41
N THR A 9 -1.30 -13.25 -14.20
CA THR A 9 -0.61 -14.52 -13.92
C THR A 9 -1.26 -15.68 -14.68
N GLU A 10 -2.59 -15.76 -14.69
CA GLU A 10 -3.35 -16.78 -15.43
C GLU A 10 -3.13 -16.68 -16.94
N ALA A 11 -2.95 -15.47 -17.47
CA ALA A 11 -2.60 -15.24 -18.87
C ALA A 11 -1.12 -15.59 -19.21
N GLY A 12 -0.32 -16.00 -18.22
CA GLY A 12 1.08 -16.42 -18.42
C GLY A 12 2.12 -15.31 -18.25
N HIS A 13 1.75 -14.14 -17.73
CA HIS A 13 2.71 -13.08 -17.42
C HIS A 13 3.47 -13.36 -16.13
N ASN A 14 4.74 -12.93 -16.06
CA ASN A 14 5.51 -12.93 -14.82
C ASN A 14 5.12 -11.69 -13.99
N VAL A 15 4.31 -11.89 -12.96
CA VAL A 15 3.73 -10.81 -12.16
C VAL A 15 4.40 -10.71 -10.80
N THR A 16 4.90 -9.52 -10.47
CA THR A 16 5.36 -9.16 -9.12
C THR A 16 4.45 -8.10 -8.51
N ILE A 17 4.06 -8.28 -7.25
CA ILE A 17 3.26 -7.32 -6.48
C ILE A 17 4.16 -6.65 -5.45
N LEU A 18 4.35 -5.33 -5.55
CA LEU A 18 4.91 -4.52 -4.47
C LEU A 18 3.77 -4.12 -3.51
N MET A 19 3.89 -4.50 -2.24
CA MET A 19 2.85 -4.28 -1.24
C MET A 19 3.39 -3.55 0.00
N PRO A 20 3.32 -2.21 0.04
CA PRO A 20 3.59 -1.45 1.25
C PRO A 20 2.50 -1.71 2.31
N VAL A 21 2.91 -2.27 3.46
CA VAL A 21 1.98 -2.62 4.53
C VAL A 21 1.58 -1.36 5.30
N MET A 22 0.33 -0.90 5.13
CA MET A 22 -0.25 0.22 5.88
C MET A 22 -0.94 -0.22 7.18
N ASP A 23 -1.30 -1.50 7.27
CA ASP A 23 -2.05 -2.07 8.38
C ASP A 23 -1.52 -3.46 8.70
N ILE A 24 -0.90 -3.60 9.86
CA ILE A 24 -0.24 -4.83 10.30
C ILE A 24 -1.26 -5.97 10.44
N GLU A 25 -2.51 -5.66 10.80
CA GLU A 25 -3.56 -6.67 11.00
C GLU A 25 -4.13 -7.21 9.67
N GLN A 26 -3.93 -6.46 8.59
CA GLN A 26 -4.40 -6.82 7.25
C GLN A 26 -3.27 -7.29 6.33
N GLN A 27 -2.03 -7.38 6.82
CA GLN A 27 -0.84 -7.64 6.00
C GLN A 27 -0.88 -8.96 5.21
N ASP A 28 -1.69 -9.92 5.66
CA ASP A 28 -1.85 -11.24 5.02
C ASP A 28 -3.13 -11.36 4.19
N LYS A 29 -3.99 -10.33 4.20
CA LYS A 29 -5.24 -10.31 3.43
C LYS A 29 -5.02 -9.64 2.07
N THR A 30 -4.18 -10.26 1.25
CA THR A 30 -3.80 -9.72 -0.07
C THR A 30 -4.92 -9.83 -1.11
N GLY A 31 -5.84 -10.78 -0.93
CA GLY A 31 -6.88 -11.12 -1.92
C GLY A 31 -6.34 -11.79 -3.19
N VAL A 32 -5.05 -12.14 -3.20
CA VAL A 32 -4.33 -12.82 -4.29
C VAL A 32 -4.46 -14.33 -4.10
N LYS A 33 -4.67 -15.08 -5.19
CA LYS A 33 -4.85 -16.54 -5.19
C LYS A 33 -3.79 -17.26 -6.01
N LEU A 34 -3.36 -16.69 -7.13
CA LEU A 34 -2.46 -17.33 -8.09
C LEU A 34 -1.05 -16.72 -8.03
N THR A 35 -0.97 -15.40 -7.97
CA THR A 35 0.31 -14.66 -8.02
C THR A 35 1.15 -14.93 -6.76
N GLN A 36 2.36 -15.47 -6.93
CA GLN A 36 3.21 -15.85 -5.79
C GLN A 36 4.26 -14.80 -5.43
N HIS A 37 4.72 -14.00 -6.40
CA HIS A 37 5.78 -13.03 -6.18
C HIS A 37 5.22 -11.76 -5.55
N ILE A 38 5.15 -11.74 -4.21
CA ILE A 38 4.69 -10.59 -3.42
C ILE A 38 5.86 -10.06 -2.59
N ILE A 39 6.26 -8.82 -2.86
CA ILE A 39 7.26 -8.08 -2.09
C ILE A 39 6.52 -7.23 -1.06
N LYS A 40 6.50 -7.67 0.19
CA LYS A 40 5.91 -6.90 1.29
C LYS A 40 6.93 -5.92 1.85
N VAL A 41 6.62 -4.62 1.81
CA VAL A 41 7.41 -3.59 2.51
C VAL A 41 6.80 -3.41 3.91
N PRO A 42 7.58 -3.59 4.99
CA PRO A 42 7.05 -3.43 6.35
C PRO A 42 6.42 -2.06 6.60
N CYS A 43 5.46 -2.02 7.52
CA CYS A 43 4.83 -0.78 7.96
C CYS A 43 5.86 0.15 8.61
N ASP A 44 5.87 1.42 8.22
CA ASP A 44 6.67 2.44 8.88
C ASP A 44 6.20 2.61 10.34
N PRO A 45 7.11 2.64 11.33
CA PRO A 45 6.74 2.79 12.74
C PRO A 45 5.84 4.00 13.04
N ARG A 46 6.01 5.11 12.29
CA ARG A 46 5.19 6.32 12.42
C ARG A 46 3.74 6.06 11.99
N VAL A 47 3.55 5.26 10.94
CA VAL A 47 2.23 4.85 10.44
C VAL A 47 1.56 3.88 11.41
N ALA A 48 2.33 2.94 11.97
CA ALA A 48 1.84 2.01 12.98
C ALA A 48 1.35 2.76 14.24
N GLU A 49 2.08 3.79 14.67
CA GLU A 49 1.68 4.63 15.80
C GLU A 49 0.39 5.41 15.53
N MET A 50 0.27 6.03 14.35
CA MET A 50 -0.95 6.73 13.94
C MET A 50 -2.16 5.80 13.79
N SER A 51 -1.92 4.49 13.66
CA SER A 51 -2.96 3.48 13.43
C SER A 51 -3.46 2.78 14.70
N LYS A 52 -2.97 3.13 15.90
CA LYS A 52 -3.34 2.46 17.17
C LYS A 52 -4.85 2.45 17.45
N ASP A 53 -5.54 3.55 17.14
CA ASP A 53 -6.99 3.70 17.37
C ASP A 53 -7.83 3.56 16.07
N LYS A 54 -7.19 3.11 14.99
CA LYS A 54 -7.75 3.12 13.63
C LYS A 54 -9.04 2.31 13.51
N ARG A 55 -9.14 1.18 14.21
CA ARG A 55 -10.32 0.29 14.14
C ARG A 55 -11.58 0.96 14.69
N ASP A 56 -11.46 1.68 15.79
CA ASP A 56 -12.57 2.39 16.43
C ASP A 56 -12.97 3.64 15.64
N ILE A 57 -12.00 4.33 15.04
CA ILE A 57 -12.25 5.49 14.18
C ILE A 57 -12.95 5.04 12.88
N LEU A 58 -12.39 4.05 12.17
CA LEU A 58 -12.93 3.57 10.90
C LEU A 58 -14.33 2.96 11.03
N SER A 59 -14.60 2.21 12.10
CA SER A 59 -15.93 1.63 12.34
C SER A 59 -17.01 2.69 12.53
N LYS A 60 -16.66 3.85 13.09
CA LYS A 60 -17.57 4.98 13.29
C LYS A 60 -17.68 5.86 12.05
N MET A 61 -16.67 5.91 11.18
CA MET A 61 -16.68 6.74 9.98
C MET A 61 -17.86 6.43 9.04
N TRP A 62 -18.26 5.16 8.90
CA TRP A 62 -19.37 4.76 8.01
C TRP A 62 -20.74 5.31 8.45
N ILE A 63 -20.94 5.49 9.76
CA ILE A 63 -22.22 5.91 10.36
C ILE A 63 -22.21 7.38 10.81
N SER A 64 -21.05 8.04 10.77
CA SER A 64 -20.88 9.42 11.24
C SER A 64 -21.40 10.42 10.20
N GLN A 65 -22.00 11.52 10.67
CA GLN A 65 -22.35 12.62 9.78
C GLN A 65 -21.08 13.34 9.29
N PRO A 66 -21.02 13.74 8.01
CA PRO A 66 -19.86 14.42 7.46
C PRO A 66 -19.67 15.78 8.14
N SER A 67 -18.49 16.01 8.68
CA SER A 67 -18.03 17.30 9.19
C SER A 67 -16.80 17.73 8.39
N ILE A 68 -16.84 18.94 7.82
CA ILE A 68 -15.74 19.45 6.98
C ILE A 68 -14.41 19.46 7.74
N LEU A 69 -14.45 19.86 9.02
CA LEU A 69 -13.26 19.92 9.86
C LEU A 69 -12.67 18.51 10.11
N VAL A 70 -13.53 17.54 10.45
CA VAL A 70 -13.12 16.14 10.65
C VAL A 70 -12.60 15.52 9.34
N MET A 71 -13.23 15.84 8.20
CA MET A 71 -12.77 15.37 6.89
C MET A 71 -11.39 15.93 6.55
N LEU A 72 -11.13 17.21 6.84
CA LEU A 72 -9.83 17.83 6.60
C LEU A 72 -8.74 17.21 7.49
N GLU A 73 -9.02 17.02 8.79
CA GLU A 73 -8.11 16.36 9.72
C GLU A 73 -7.81 14.92 9.28
N THR A 74 -8.84 14.16 8.88
CA THR A 74 -8.68 12.79 8.39
C THR A 74 -7.84 12.75 7.11
N ALA A 75 -8.07 13.67 6.18
CA ALA A 75 -7.28 13.80 4.96
C ALA A 75 -5.81 14.06 5.30
N GLN A 76 -5.51 14.97 6.23
CA GLN A 76 -4.13 15.24 6.67
C GLN A 76 -3.45 14.02 7.30
N ILE A 77 -4.18 13.27 8.14
CA ILE A 77 -3.69 12.03 8.76
C ILE A 77 -3.39 10.99 7.67
N MET A 78 -4.32 10.78 6.72
CA MET A 78 -4.11 9.85 5.61
C MET A 78 -2.91 10.26 4.76
N THR A 79 -2.81 11.54 4.35
CA THR A 79 -1.68 12.04 3.56
C THR A 79 -0.36 11.79 4.28
N LYS A 80 -0.24 12.14 5.58
CA LYS A 80 0.99 11.88 6.36
C LYS A 80 1.33 10.39 6.42
N SER A 81 0.34 9.54 6.66
CA SER A 81 0.55 8.09 6.70
C SER A 81 1.08 7.55 5.37
N PHE A 82 0.50 7.96 4.24
CA PHE A 82 1.00 7.58 2.93
C PHE A 82 2.40 8.13 2.67
N THR A 83 2.68 9.40 3.02
CA THR A 83 4.03 9.98 2.89
C THR A 83 5.07 9.19 3.67
N TYR A 84 4.82 8.86 4.94
CA TYR A 84 5.76 8.09 5.74
C TYR A 84 5.99 6.68 5.21
N GLN A 85 4.93 6.00 4.76
CA GLN A 85 5.09 4.69 4.13
C GLN A 85 5.87 4.78 2.82
N CYS A 86 5.65 5.83 2.03
CA CYS A 86 6.39 6.04 0.78
C CYS A 86 7.86 6.36 1.03
N GLU A 87 8.17 7.18 2.03
CA GLU A 87 9.56 7.37 2.46
C GLU A 87 10.23 6.04 2.82
N ARG A 88 9.51 5.13 3.49
CA ARG A 88 10.06 3.81 3.85
C ARG A 88 10.38 2.96 2.62
N VAL A 89 9.57 3.04 1.57
CA VAL A 89 9.81 2.37 0.28
C VAL A 89 11.04 2.97 -0.41
N PHE A 90 11.07 4.28 -0.61
CA PHE A 90 12.14 4.95 -1.37
C PHE A 90 13.49 4.93 -0.67
N LYS A 91 13.53 4.97 0.66
CA LYS A 91 14.77 4.90 1.43
C LYS A 91 15.34 3.47 1.53
N ASP A 92 14.63 2.47 1.04
CA ASP A 92 15.10 1.09 1.02
C ASP A 92 15.92 0.81 -0.24
N GLU A 93 17.20 1.16 -0.20
CA GLU A 93 18.12 1.04 -1.35
C GLU A 93 18.19 -0.38 -1.93
N GLN A 94 18.07 -1.40 -1.08
CA GLN A 94 18.11 -2.80 -1.54
C GLN A 94 16.84 -3.15 -2.32
N LEU A 95 15.67 -2.74 -1.81
CA LEU A 95 14.42 -2.88 -2.53
C LEU A 95 14.45 -2.13 -3.86
N MET A 96 14.86 -0.86 -3.85
CA MET A 96 14.91 -0.02 -5.06
C MET A 96 15.88 -0.56 -6.10
N LYS A 97 17.00 -1.13 -5.67
CA LYS A 97 17.93 -1.82 -6.56
C LYS A 97 17.27 -3.07 -7.16
N ARG A 98 16.64 -3.91 -6.34
CA ARG A 98 15.94 -5.11 -6.81
C ARG A 98 14.86 -4.77 -7.83
N LEU A 99 13.99 -3.80 -7.56
CA LEU A 99 12.91 -3.40 -8.46
C LEU A 99 13.44 -2.96 -9.84
N ARG A 100 14.57 -2.23 -9.88
CA ARG A 100 15.25 -1.85 -11.13
C ARG A 100 15.83 -3.04 -11.88
N GLU A 101 16.36 -4.03 -11.18
CA GLU A 101 16.96 -5.24 -11.78
C GLU A 101 15.92 -6.19 -12.39
N GLU A 102 14.65 -6.11 -11.97
CA GLU A 102 13.57 -6.94 -12.53
C GLU A 102 13.18 -6.53 -13.97
N ASN A 103 13.53 -5.31 -14.41
CA ASN A 103 13.26 -4.81 -15.78
C ASN A 103 11.80 -5.00 -16.25
N PHE A 104 10.84 -4.46 -15.50
CA PHE A 104 9.41 -4.62 -15.80
C PHE A 104 9.00 -3.90 -17.10
N ASP A 105 8.18 -4.57 -17.91
CA ASP A 105 7.59 -3.97 -19.12
C ASP A 105 6.41 -3.04 -18.84
N VAL A 106 5.65 -3.31 -17.75
CA VAL A 106 4.42 -2.60 -17.40
C VAL A 106 4.32 -2.43 -15.88
N GLY A 107 4.06 -1.20 -15.44
CA GLY A 107 3.68 -0.88 -14.05
C GLY A 107 2.19 -0.59 -13.92
N ILE A 108 1.55 -1.15 -12.89
CA ILE A 108 0.16 -0.83 -12.53
C ILE A 108 0.13 -0.45 -11.05
N ALA A 109 -0.36 0.75 -10.73
CA ALA A 109 -0.47 1.25 -9.37
C ALA A 109 -1.91 1.64 -9.03
N GLU A 110 -2.28 1.50 -7.76
CA GLU A 110 -3.54 2.05 -7.25
C GLU A 110 -3.45 3.58 -7.19
N ALA A 111 -4.52 4.29 -7.54
CA ALA A 111 -4.55 5.76 -7.56
C ALA A 111 -4.24 6.39 -6.18
N MET A 112 -4.51 5.67 -5.09
CA MET A 112 -4.21 6.12 -3.72
C MET A 112 -2.79 5.76 -3.25
N SER A 113 -2.03 5.00 -4.04
CA SER A 113 -0.64 4.63 -3.72
C SER A 113 0.33 5.66 -4.31
N VAL A 114 0.66 6.68 -3.51
CA VAL A 114 1.51 7.82 -3.93
C VAL A 114 2.91 7.39 -4.42
N CYS A 115 3.40 6.24 -3.96
CA CYS A 115 4.69 5.65 -4.33
C CYS A 115 4.54 4.30 -5.05
N GLY A 116 3.39 4.06 -5.70
CA GLY A 116 3.03 2.75 -6.22
C GLY A 116 3.99 2.15 -7.25
N PHE A 117 4.81 2.98 -7.92
CA PHE A 117 5.79 2.50 -8.90
C PHE A 117 7.18 2.25 -8.33
N GLY A 118 7.48 2.73 -7.11
CA GLY A 118 8.80 2.50 -6.51
C GLY A 118 9.95 3.07 -7.35
N GLU A 119 9.74 4.20 -8.01
CA GLU A 119 10.76 4.98 -8.73
C GLU A 119 10.64 6.45 -8.30
N ASP A 120 11.78 7.13 -8.21
CA ASP A 120 11.92 8.55 -7.84
C ASP A 120 12.03 9.41 -9.11
#